data_AF-A0A9D9TM19-F1
#
_entry.id   AF-A0A9D9TM19-F1
#
_cell.length_a   1.000
_cell.length_b   1.000
_cell.length_c   1.000
_cell.angle_alpha   90.00
_cell.angle_beta   90.00
_cell.angle_gamma   90.00
#
_symmetry.space_group_name_H-M   'P 1'
#
loop_
_entity.id
_entity.type
_entity.pdbx_description
1 polymer ?
#
loop_
_entity_poly.entity_id
_entity_poly.type
_entity_poly.pdbx_seq_one_letter_code
_entity_poly.pdbx_strand_id
1 'polypeptide(L)'
;MTIEQIYLNKFQMGITLKTHKKLWGLAASKCAFEDCKDNLTLDTVDNDDYYTVGDEAHIISGKENGPRSYLKYSFPLRQIDKYNNLILLCKKHHKTIDSDEKYYTLESVIEIKKKHEDWVRNNLNFDLKQQKDDELFAEYIDQIELLANFDNWLNWTDDLLGGYYTKIEKQQFNNLIQLHKFICSREFPITKKNITNAIYQFNLVLEDFINKFELYKEERDEDEECYHTRLKYRTGVVTPEMQELHEHILEELIIELTKAGNYLFDEIRQSIFPKFRFEKGNLILNEGQGFAYRQFKYKEGEVYCGFGEIKKRTNNRLDQ
;
A
#
# COMPACT_ATOMS: atom_id res chain seq x y z
N MET A 1 14.44 -16.55 6.26
CA MET A 1 14.96 -15.20 6.60
C MET A 1 14.50 -14.81 7.98
N THR A 2 15.37 -14.24 8.82
CA THR A 2 14.99 -13.75 10.15
C THR A 2 14.19 -12.44 10.06
N ILE A 3 13.39 -12.12 11.08
CA ILE A 3 12.69 -10.82 11.19
C ILE A 3 13.69 -9.66 11.02
N GLU A 4 14.90 -9.79 11.56
CA GLU A 4 15.99 -8.81 11.36
C GLU A 4 16.42 -8.65 9.90
N GLN A 5 16.46 -9.71 9.10
CA GLN A 5 16.78 -9.63 7.67
C GLN A 5 15.65 -8.97 6.85
N ILE A 6 14.39 -9.19 7.25
CA ILE A 6 13.23 -8.45 6.71
C ILE A 6 13.31 -6.97 7.09
N TYR A 7 13.77 -6.64 8.31
CA TYR A 7 14.00 -5.26 8.75
C TYR A 7 15.18 -4.60 8.03
N LEU A 8 16.24 -5.35 7.67
CA LEU A 8 17.42 -4.83 6.99
C LEU A 8 17.19 -4.58 5.50
N ASN A 9 16.45 -5.46 4.80
CA ASN A 9 15.97 -5.21 3.43
C ASN A 9 14.86 -4.13 3.37
N LYS A 10 14.30 -3.73 4.53
CA LYS A 10 13.33 -2.62 4.70
C LYS A 10 13.97 -1.23 4.62
N PHE A 11 15.29 -1.11 4.59
CA PHE A 11 15.99 0.19 4.58
C PHE A 11 16.12 0.82 3.20
N GLN A 12 15.42 0.26 2.20
CA GLN A 12 15.19 0.86 0.90
C GLN A 12 13.69 1.06 0.65
N MET A 13 12.91 1.39 1.69
CA MET A 13 11.57 1.90 1.47
C MET A 13 11.67 3.41 1.29
N GLY A 14 11.16 3.91 0.16
CA GLY A 14 10.93 5.35 -0.02
C GLY A 14 10.01 5.94 1.07
N ILE A 15 9.78 7.23 1.00
CA ILE A 15 8.92 7.97 1.93
C ILE A 15 7.56 7.28 2.05
N THR A 16 7.22 6.84 3.27
CA THR A 16 5.97 6.11 3.53
C THR A 16 4.76 7.02 3.41
N LEU A 17 3.55 6.48 3.20
CA LEU A 17 2.34 7.29 3.08
C LEU A 17 2.10 8.11 4.35
N LYS A 18 2.35 7.53 5.53
CA LYS A 18 2.28 8.25 6.83
C LYS A 18 3.21 9.47 6.84
N THR A 19 4.45 9.27 6.40
CA THR A 19 5.46 10.32 6.43
C THR A 19 5.13 11.43 5.43
N HIS A 20 4.71 11.05 4.22
CA HIS A 20 4.20 11.95 3.20
C HIS A 20 3.04 12.80 3.76
N LYS A 21 2.02 12.15 4.34
CA LYS A 21 0.84 12.86 4.89
C LYS A 21 1.20 13.83 5.99
N LYS A 22 2.09 13.43 6.89
CA LYS A 22 2.59 14.28 7.95
C LYS A 22 3.31 15.52 7.40
N LEU A 23 4.21 15.32 6.44
CA LEU A 23 4.99 16.39 5.83
C LEU A 23 4.11 17.40 5.09
N TRP A 24 3.25 16.92 4.20
CA TRP A 24 2.37 17.77 3.40
C TRP A 24 1.33 18.51 4.23
N GLY A 25 0.81 17.86 5.26
CA GLY A 25 -0.14 18.47 6.20
C GLY A 25 0.48 19.59 7.03
N LEU A 26 1.60 19.32 7.69
CA LEU A 26 2.25 20.32 8.56
C LEU A 26 2.88 21.49 7.79
N ALA A 27 3.22 21.28 6.51
CA ALA A 27 3.61 22.35 5.59
C ALA A 27 2.42 23.03 4.87
N ALA A 28 1.18 22.61 5.14
CA ALA A 28 -0.04 23.09 4.50
C ALA A 28 0.03 23.10 2.96
N SER A 29 0.66 22.09 2.36
CA SER A 29 0.95 22.02 0.91
C SER A 29 1.63 23.27 0.34
N LYS A 30 2.45 23.96 1.13
CA LYS A 30 3.18 25.17 0.74
C LYS A 30 4.69 24.99 0.83
N CYS A 31 5.42 25.75 0.03
CA CYS A 31 6.87 25.75 0.10
C CYS A 31 7.36 26.29 1.47
N ALA A 32 8.19 25.50 2.15
CA ALA A 32 8.69 25.85 3.47
C ALA A 32 9.68 27.02 3.47
N PHE A 33 10.29 27.34 2.32
CA PHE A 33 11.24 28.43 2.19
C PHE A 33 10.65 29.78 2.67
N GLU A 34 11.46 30.61 3.35
CA GLU A 34 10.99 31.73 4.18
C GLU A 34 10.08 32.70 3.40
N ASP A 35 10.47 33.09 2.18
CA ASP A 35 9.76 34.09 1.36
C ASP A 35 8.94 33.50 0.19
N CYS A 36 8.73 32.19 0.15
CA CYS A 36 8.03 31.55 -0.96
C CYS A 36 6.56 31.32 -0.64
N LYS A 37 6.25 30.33 0.23
CA LYS A 37 4.88 29.97 0.63
C LYS A 37 3.92 29.67 -0.53
N ASP A 38 4.44 29.48 -1.75
CA ASP A 38 3.70 29.08 -2.94
C ASP A 38 2.98 27.76 -2.69
N ASN A 39 1.77 27.64 -3.24
CA ASN A 39 1.04 26.37 -3.23
C ASN A 39 1.80 25.33 -4.07
N LEU A 40 1.94 24.14 -3.51
CA LEU A 40 2.63 23.01 -4.13
C LEU A 40 1.68 21.94 -4.66
N THR A 41 0.39 22.19 -4.48
CA THR A 41 -0.72 21.49 -5.12
C THR A 41 -1.49 22.56 -5.90
N LEU A 42 -1.63 22.34 -7.21
CA LEU A 42 -2.26 23.28 -8.13
C LEU A 42 -3.44 22.61 -8.81
N ASP A 43 -4.51 23.36 -9.03
CA ASP A 43 -5.69 22.89 -9.76
C ASP A 43 -5.36 22.71 -11.25
N THR A 44 -5.97 21.70 -11.87
CA THR A 44 -5.97 21.58 -13.33
C THR A 44 -6.79 22.71 -13.96
N VAL A 45 -6.60 22.96 -15.26
CA VAL A 45 -7.22 24.09 -15.96
C VAL A 45 -8.76 24.02 -15.94
N ASP A 46 -9.30 22.80 -15.91
CA ASP A 46 -10.73 22.50 -15.78
C ASP A 46 -11.24 22.51 -14.33
N ASN A 47 -10.35 22.60 -13.33
CA ASN A 47 -10.61 22.49 -11.89
C ASN A 47 -11.28 21.18 -11.45
N ASP A 48 -11.23 20.14 -12.28
CA ASP A 48 -11.80 18.82 -11.97
C ASP A 48 -10.77 17.91 -11.28
N ASP A 49 -9.49 18.28 -11.28
CA ASP A 49 -8.40 17.54 -10.64
C ASP A 49 -7.28 18.49 -10.14
N TYR A 50 -6.24 17.93 -9.52
CA TYR A 50 -5.10 18.68 -9.00
C TYR A 50 -3.78 17.93 -9.22
N TYR A 51 -2.70 18.68 -9.39
CA TYR A 51 -1.37 18.13 -9.58
C TYR A 51 -0.35 18.71 -8.60
N THR A 52 0.58 17.85 -8.20
CA THR A 52 1.63 18.18 -7.24
C THR A 52 2.88 18.70 -7.94
N VAL A 53 3.36 19.88 -7.56
CA VAL A 53 4.59 20.53 -8.07
C VAL A 53 5.68 20.69 -7.01
N GLY A 54 5.40 20.28 -5.77
CA GLY A 54 6.38 20.24 -4.68
C GLY A 54 7.19 18.94 -4.63
N ASP A 55 8.37 19.04 -4.03
CA ASP A 55 9.28 17.93 -3.74
C ASP A 55 9.40 17.72 -2.22
N GLU A 56 9.46 16.46 -1.82
CA GLU A 56 9.79 16.03 -0.46
C GLU A 56 11.31 15.90 -0.34
N ALA A 57 11.98 17.00 -0.02
CA ALA A 57 13.43 17.07 -0.02
C ALA A 57 14.02 16.49 1.26
N HIS A 58 15.10 15.72 1.15
CA HIS A 58 15.88 15.28 2.30
C HIS A 58 16.75 16.42 2.83
N ILE A 59 16.68 16.65 4.15
CA ILE A 59 17.57 17.59 4.84
C ILE A 59 18.99 17.01 4.85
N ILE A 60 19.15 15.73 5.21
CA ILE A 60 20.39 14.96 5.10
C ILE A 60 20.23 13.94 3.97
N SER A 61 21.10 14.02 2.96
CA SER A 61 21.10 13.09 1.83
C SER A 61 21.47 11.66 2.25
N GLY A 62 20.73 10.68 1.73
CA GLY A 62 21.07 9.24 1.82
C GLY A 62 22.22 8.80 0.91
N LYS A 63 22.70 9.69 0.02
CA LYS A 63 23.87 9.44 -0.85
C LYS A 63 25.15 9.91 -0.19
N GLU A 64 26.22 9.12 -0.30
CA GLU A 64 27.56 9.42 0.25
C GLU A 64 28.11 10.77 -0.23
N ASN A 65 27.93 11.08 -1.52
CA ASN A 65 28.38 12.32 -2.16
C ASN A 65 27.24 13.33 -2.39
N GLY A 66 26.12 13.19 -1.67
CA GLY A 66 25.00 14.12 -1.79
C GLY A 66 25.06 15.28 -0.79
N PRO A 67 24.18 16.29 -0.95
CA PRO A 67 24.13 17.46 -0.08
C PRO A 67 23.93 17.07 1.38
N ARG A 68 24.76 17.62 2.28
CA ARG A 68 24.71 17.31 3.72
C ARG A 68 24.68 15.79 3.98
N SER A 69 25.53 15.03 3.28
CA SER A 69 25.62 13.57 3.30
C SER A 69 25.49 12.93 4.69
N TYR A 70 24.78 11.79 4.76
CA TYR A 70 24.64 10.98 5.97
C TYR A 70 25.99 10.58 6.58
N LEU A 71 27.03 10.35 5.77
CA LEU A 71 28.37 10.01 6.25
C LEU A 71 28.99 11.15 7.05
N LYS A 72 28.84 12.40 6.57
CA LYS A 72 29.39 13.60 7.21
C LYS A 72 28.81 13.81 8.62
N TYR A 73 27.55 13.42 8.81
CA TYR A 73 26.81 13.61 10.05
C TYR A 73 26.61 12.32 10.85
N SER A 74 27.23 11.20 10.44
CA SER A 74 27.01 9.87 11.03
C SER A 74 25.51 9.53 11.18
N PHE A 75 24.71 9.95 10.20
CA PHE A 75 23.25 9.86 10.26
C PHE A 75 22.81 8.44 9.87
N PRO A 76 22.02 7.75 10.71
CA PRO A 76 21.61 6.38 10.41
C PRO A 76 20.73 6.31 9.15
N LEU A 77 21.08 5.43 8.20
CA LEU A 77 20.30 5.23 6.95
C LEU A 77 18.81 4.96 7.21
N ARG A 78 18.49 4.26 8.32
CA ARG A 78 17.11 4.00 8.76
C ARG A 78 16.26 5.26 9.05
N GLN A 79 16.91 6.41 9.21
CA GLN A 79 16.27 7.68 9.50
C GLN A 79 16.12 8.57 8.25
N ILE A 80 16.64 8.16 7.09
CA ILE A 80 16.68 9.00 5.87
C ILE A 80 15.28 9.42 5.44
N ASP A 81 14.37 8.46 5.28
CA ASP A 81 12.99 8.73 4.83
C ASP A 81 12.01 9.03 5.97
N LYS A 82 12.52 9.46 7.14
CA LYS A 82 11.66 9.84 8.28
C LYS A 82 11.33 11.32 8.23
N TYR A 83 10.13 11.66 8.69
CA TYR A 83 9.61 13.02 8.73
C TYR A 83 10.63 14.07 9.23
N ASN A 84 11.35 13.78 10.31
CA ASN A 84 12.32 14.73 10.88
C ASN A 84 13.44 15.11 9.91
N ASN A 85 13.76 14.25 8.94
CA ASN A 85 14.78 14.48 7.93
C ASN A 85 14.21 15.00 6.59
N LEU A 86 12.93 15.35 6.51
CA LEU A 86 12.29 15.82 5.28
C LEU A 86 11.81 17.26 5.41
N ILE A 87 11.82 18.02 4.31
CA ILE A 87 11.27 19.37 4.20
C ILE A 87 10.52 19.51 2.87
N LEU A 88 9.36 20.18 2.89
CA LEU A 88 8.54 20.37 1.68
C LEU A 88 8.96 21.65 0.94
N LEU A 89 9.38 21.52 -0.32
CA LEU A 89 9.89 22.63 -1.12
C LEU A 89 9.35 22.62 -2.55
N CYS A 90 9.27 23.78 -3.21
CA CYS A 90 9.13 23.78 -4.67
C CYS A 90 10.47 23.37 -5.31
N LYS A 91 10.43 22.89 -6.56
CA LYS A 91 11.62 22.46 -7.32
C LYS A 91 12.75 23.49 -7.33
N LYS A 92 12.41 24.78 -7.41
CA LYS A 92 13.39 25.89 -7.36
C LYS A 92 14.15 25.88 -6.03
N HIS A 93 13.44 25.93 -4.91
CA HIS A 93 14.08 26.04 -3.60
C HIS A 93 14.73 24.73 -3.13
N HIS A 94 14.20 23.57 -3.55
CA HIS A 94 14.87 22.29 -3.37
C HIS A 94 16.26 22.33 -4.01
N LYS A 95 16.35 22.71 -5.29
CA LYS A 95 17.64 22.86 -5.98
C LYS A 95 18.54 23.90 -5.32
N THR A 96 17.99 25.04 -4.87
CA THR A 96 18.76 26.10 -4.20
C THR A 96 19.45 25.58 -2.94
N ILE A 97 18.70 24.92 -2.05
CA ILE A 97 19.23 24.42 -0.76
C ILE A 97 20.27 23.31 -0.98
N ASP A 98 20.08 22.48 -2.00
CA ASP A 98 21.01 21.39 -2.31
C ASP A 98 22.28 21.86 -3.03
N SER A 99 22.22 22.99 -3.74
CA SER A 99 23.37 23.49 -4.51
C SER A 99 24.32 24.37 -3.69
N ASP A 100 23.89 24.95 -2.57
CA ASP A 100 24.72 25.82 -1.72
C ASP A 100 24.72 25.35 -0.27
N GLU A 101 25.35 24.21 -0.02
CA GLU A 101 25.45 23.59 1.32
C GLU A 101 26.26 24.44 2.32
N LYS A 102 27.08 25.36 1.82
CA LYS A 102 27.88 26.26 2.65
C LYS A 102 26.98 27.29 3.32
N TYR A 103 26.00 27.81 2.59
CA TYR A 103 25.01 28.73 3.13
C TYR A 103 23.85 27.98 3.80
N TYR A 104 23.34 26.93 3.16
CA TYR A 104 22.26 26.09 3.67
C TYR A 104 22.81 24.88 4.44
N THR A 105 23.36 25.17 5.62
CA THR A 105 23.83 24.14 6.57
C THR A 105 22.65 23.32 7.10
N LEU A 106 22.94 22.15 7.68
CA LEU A 106 21.95 21.29 8.34
C LEU A 106 21.05 22.09 9.30
N GLU A 107 21.65 22.89 10.17
CA GLU A 107 20.96 23.67 11.19
C GLU A 107 20.05 24.72 10.57
N SER A 108 20.52 25.39 9.50
CA SER A 108 19.72 26.40 8.80
C SER A 108 18.47 25.82 8.13
N VAL A 109 18.58 24.63 7.51
CA VAL A 109 17.45 23.98 6.82
C VAL A 109 16.43 23.46 7.84
N ILE A 110 16.89 22.93 8.98
CA ILE A 110 16.02 22.56 10.11
C ILE A 110 15.26 23.79 10.62
N GLU A 111 15.93 24.93 10.75
CA GLU A 111 15.30 26.16 11.21
C GLU A 111 14.27 26.70 10.19
N ILE A 112 14.55 26.64 8.89
CA ILE A 112 13.58 26.99 7.83
C ILE A 112 12.31 26.16 7.97
N LYS A 113 12.46 24.83 8.11
CA LYS A 113 11.32 23.92 8.32
C LYS A 113 10.51 24.31 9.55
N LYS A 114 11.18 24.49 10.69
CA LYS A 114 10.55 24.81 11.96
C LYS A 114 9.75 26.11 11.89
N LYS A 115 10.37 27.20 11.41
CA LYS A 115 9.70 28.50 11.24
C LYS A 115 8.47 28.39 10.36
N HIS A 116 8.53 27.60 9.30
CA HIS A 116 7.38 27.41 8.41
C HIS A 116 6.22 26.66 9.09
N GLU A 117 6.49 25.56 9.76
CA GLU A 117 5.46 24.79 10.47
C GLU A 117 4.83 25.59 11.62
N ASP A 118 5.63 26.40 12.31
CA ASP A 118 5.13 27.34 13.32
C ASP A 118 4.25 28.43 12.68
N TRP A 119 4.64 28.96 11.52
CA TRP A 119 3.81 29.89 10.76
C TRP A 119 2.48 29.26 10.33
N VAL A 120 2.48 28.03 9.80
CA VAL A 120 1.26 27.30 9.43
C VAL A 120 0.33 27.17 10.62
N ARG A 121 0.84 26.69 11.76
CA ARG A 121 0.04 26.49 12.98
C ARG A 121 -0.58 27.78 13.51
N ASN A 122 0.11 28.90 13.36
CA ASN A 122 -0.32 30.19 13.91
C ASN A 122 -1.23 30.98 12.96
N ASN A 123 -1.15 30.75 11.65
CA ASN A 123 -1.80 31.62 10.64
C ASN A 123 -2.86 30.91 9.79
N LEU A 124 -2.84 29.58 9.72
CA LEU A 124 -3.85 28.80 9.01
C LEU A 124 -4.72 28.10 10.07
N ASN A 125 -6.03 28.01 9.84
CA ASN A 125 -6.97 27.26 10.70
C ASN A 125 -6.67 25.75 10.62
N PHE A 126 -5.53 25.37 11.19
CA PHE A 126 -4.94 24.05 11.05
C PHE A 126 -5.64 23.08 11.99
N ASP A 127 -6.41 22.15 11.41
CA ASP A 127 -7.07 21.10 12.19
C ASP A 127 -6.09 19.98 12.54
N LEU A 128 -5.47 20.13 13.71
CA LEU A 128 -4.56 19.13 14.30
C LEU A 128 -5.21 17.76 14.50
N LYS A 129 -6.53 17.68 14.69
CA LYS A 129 -7.23 16.41 14.87
C LYS A 129 -7.36 15.69 13.53
N GLN A 130 -7.84 16.41 12.51
CA GLN A 130 -7.96 15.86 11.16
C GLN A 130 -6.59 15.38 10.64
N GLN A 131 -5.54 16.16 10.86
CA GLN A 131 -4.18 15.77 10.49
C GLN A 131 -3.74 14.45 11.17
N LYS A 132 -4.02 14.29 12.47
CA LYS A 132 -3.68 13.07 13.20
C LYS A 132 -4.47 11.86 12.70
N ASP A 133 -5.74 12.05 12.37
CA ASP A 133 -6.57 10.99 11.79
C ASP A 133 -6.02 10.57 10.41
N ASP A 134 -5.60 11.52 9.57
CA ASP A 134 -4.98 11.24 8.26
C ASP A 134 -3.63 10.53 8.40
N GLU A 135 -2.79 10.92 9.36
CA GLU A 135 -1.53 10.22 9.68
C GLU A 135 -1.77 8.78 10.16
N LEU A 136 -2.79 8.56 10.99
CA LEU A 136 -3.16 7.23 11.47
C LEU A 136 -3.65 6.33 10.34
N PHE A 137 -4.52 6.85 9.47
CA PHE A 137 -4.98 6.10 8.28
C PHE A 137 -3.83 5.73 7.36
N ALA A 138 -2.94 6.68 7.10
CA ALA A 138 -1.77 6.46 6.27
C ALA A 138 -0.85 5.37 6.85
N GLU A 139 -0.70 5.33 8.19
CA GLU A 139 0.00 4.23 8.87
C GLU A 139 -0.68 2.88 8.67
N TYR A 140 -2.01 2.83 8.75
CA TYR A 140 -2.76 1.60 8.54
C TYR A 140 -2.63 1.11 7.09
N ILE A 141 -2.68 2.02 6.11
CA ILE A 141 -2.48 1.70 4.70
C ILE A 141 -1.07 1.17 4.44
N ASP A 142 -0.04 1.80 5.01
CA ASP A 142 1.35 1.32 4.92
C ASP A 142 1.46 -0.14 5.42
N GLN A 143 0.76 -0.50 6.52
CA GLN A 143 0.75 -1.87 7.04
C GLN A 143 -0.06 -2.83 6.16
N ILE A 144 -1.19 -2.38 5.61
CA ILE A 144 -1.99 -3.18 4.67
C ILE A 144 -1.17 -3.48 3.42
N GLU A 145 -0.50 -2.48 2.82
CA GLU A 145 0.34 -2.65 1.64
C GLU A 145 1.46 -3.67 1.87
N LEU A 146 2.10 -3.59 3.04
CA LEU A 146 3.16 -4.51 3.45
C LEU A 146 2.66 -5.95 3.60
N LEU A 147 1.60 -6.16 4.39
CA LEU A 147 1.12 -7.51 4.72
C LEU A 147 0.37 -8.16 3.55
N ALA A 148 -0.33 -7.37 2.72
CA ALA A 148 -0.95 -7.84 1.49
C ALA A 148 0.08 -8.13 0.40
N ASN A 149 1.28 -7.57 0.53
CA ASN A 149 2.37 -7.68 -0.43
C ASN A 149 1.95 -7.22 -1.83
N PHE A 150 1.33 -6.03 -1.90
CA PHE A 150 0.81 -5.48 -3.18
C PHE A 150 1.90 -5.25 -4.22
N ASP A 151 3.16 -5.09 -3.82
CA ASP A 151 4.29 -4.93 -4.74
C ASP A 151 4.66 -6.24 -5.46
N ASN A 152 4.42 -7.39 -4.80
CA ASN A 152 4.68 -8.71 -5.35
C ASN A 152 3.38 -9.42 -5.76
N TRP A 153 2.28 -8.67 -5.93
CA TRP A 153 0.92 -9.22 -6.09
C TRP A 153 0.85 -10.24 -7.22
N LEU A 154 1.30 -9.83 -8.41
CA LEU A 154 1.28 -10.69 -9.59
C LEU A 154 2.03 -12.00 -9.34
N ASN A 155 3.22 -11.93 -8.74
CA ASN A 155 4.04 -13.12 -8.53
C ASN A 155 3.39 -14.14 -7.58
N TRP A 156 2.92 -13.71 -6.41
CA TRP A 156 2.36 -14.67 -5.45
C TRP A 156 0.96 -15.16 -5.86
N THR A 157 0.21 -14.37 -6.63
CA THR A 157 -1.10 -14.79 -7.16
C THR A 157 -0.98 -15.70 -8.38
N ASP A 158 0.08 -15.57 -9.20
CA ASP A 158 0.28 -16.43 -10.39
C ASP A 158 0.43 -17.91 -9.99
N ASP A 159 1.11 -18.20 -8.88
CA ASP A 159 1.21 -19.56 -8.30
C ASP A 159 -0.14 -20.16 -7.86
N LEU A 160 -1.16 -19.31 -7.66
CA LEU A 160 -2.52 -19.74 -7.35
C LEU A 160 -3.39 -19.90 -8.61
N LEU A 161 -2.96 -19.36 -9.75
CA LEU A 161 -3.75 -19.32 -10.99
C LEU A 161 -3.16 -20.20 -12.11
N GLY A 162 -1.87 -20.54 -12.05
CA GLY A 162 -1.11 -21.11 -13.19
C GLY A 162 -0.62 -22.55 -13.06
N GLY A 163 -0.92 -23.29 -11.99
CA GLY A 163 -0.28 -24.58 -11.68
C GLY A 163 -1.19 -25.81 -11.66
N TYR A 164 -0.60 -27.01 -11.79
CA TYR A 164 -1.27 -28.31 -11.52
C TYR A 164 -1.74 -28.47 -10.06
N TYR A 165 -1.26 -27.60 -9.15
CA TYR A 165 -1.71 -27.46 -7.78
C TYR A 165 -1.66 -26.00 -7.38
N THR A 166 -2.73 -25.49 -6.78
CA THR A 166 -2.78 -24.17 -6.13
C THR A 166 -1.84 -24.15 -4.92
N LYS A 167 -0.83 -23.27 -4.95
CA LYS A 167 0.13 -23.11 -3.86
C LYS A 167 0.35 -21.64 -3.49
N ILE A 168 0.84 -21.42 -2.27
CA ILE A 168 1.26 -20.10 -1.78
C ILE A 168 2.44 -20.27 -0.83
N GLU A 169 3.40 -19.34 -0.84
CA GLU A 169 4.48 -19.34 0.14
C GLU A 169 3.91 -19.27 1.57
N LYS A 170 4.46 -20.09 2.49
CA LYS A 170 4.01 -20.13 3.89
C LYS A 170 4.11 -18.76 4.55
N GLN A 171 5.16 -18.00 4.25
CA GLN A 171 5.35 -16.65 4.78
C GLN A 171 4.25 -15.70 4.27
N GLN A 172 3.93 -15.72 2.98
CA GLN A 172 2.89 -14.86 2.41
C GLN A 172 1.51 -15.20 2.99
N PHE A 173 1.15 -16.48 3.09
CA PHE A 173 -0.12 -16.89 3.69
C PHE A 173 -0.23 -16.46 5.17
N ASN A 174 0.85 -16.60 5.94
CA ASN A 174 0.89 -16.09 7.31
C ASN A 174 0.75 -14.56 7.36
N ASN A 175 1.34 -13.81 6.43
CA ASN A 175 1.15 -12.36 6.34
C ASN A 175 -0.32 -12.00 6.08
N LEU A 176 -1.02 -12.74 5.23
CA LEU A 176 -2.45 -12.55 4.98
C LEU A 176 -3.31 -12.80 6.23
N ILE A 177 -3.00 -13.83 7.02
CA ILE A 177 -3.66 -14.06 8.32
C ILE A 177 -3.39 -12.89 9.29
N GLN A 178 -2.14 -12.40 9.34
CA GLN A 178 -1.81 -11.24 10.16
C GLN A 178 -2.50 -9.97 9.67
N LEU A 179 -2.68 -9.80 8.36
CA LEU A 179 -3.43 -8.69 7.77
C LEU A 179 -4.89 -8.71 8.22
N HIS A 180 -5.54 -9.88 8.14
CA HIS A 180 -6.91 -10.02 8.60
C HIS A 180 -7.05 -9.68 10.10
N LYS A 181 -6.15 -10.22 10.94
CA LYS A 181 -6.10 -9.88 12.38
C LYS A 181 -5.83 -8.41 12.62
N PHE A 182 -4.94 -7.80 11.84
CA PHE A 182 -4.65 -6.38 11.90
C PHE A 182 -5.92 -5.58 11.61
N ILE A 183 -6.61 -5.80 10.49
CA ILE A 183 -7.83 -5.04 10.14
C ILE A 183 -8.92 -5.23 11.19
N CYS A 184 -9.19 -6.47 11.63
CA CYS A 184 -10.24 -6.77 12.61
C CYS A 184 -9.97 -6.19 14.00
N SER A 185 -8.70 -5.90 14.35
CA SER A 185 -8.33 -5.36 15.66
C SER A 185 -8.13 -3.84 15.68
N ARG A 186 -8.45 -3.14 14.59
CA ARG A 186 -8.25 -1.69 14.48
C ARG A 186 -9.57 -0.95 14.60
N GLU A 187 -9.50 0.17 15.31
CA GLU A 187 -10.52 1.20 15.26
C GLU A 187 -10.15 2.20 14.17
N PHE A 188 -10.99 2.29 13.14
CA PHE A 188 -10.82 3.22 12.03
C PHE A 188 -11.57 4.51 12.31
N PRO A 189 -10.95 5.70 12.15
CA PRO A 189 -11.63 6.96 12.40
C PRO A 189 -12.87 7.15 11.51
N ILE A 190 -13.98 7.59 12.13
CA ILE A 190 -15.30 7.77 11.48
C ILE A 190 -15.26 8.83 10.37
N THR A 191 -14.29 9.74 10.43
CA THR A 191 -14.10 10.85 9.47
C THR A 191 -13.82 10.38 8.04
N LYS A 192 -13.39 9.13 7.84
CA LYS A 192 -13.06 8.59 6.51
C LYS A 192 -13.84 7.30 6.21
N LYS A 193 -15.16 7.45 6.08
CA LYS A 193 -16.08 6.30 5.90
C LYS A 193 -15.82 5.50 4.62
N ASN A 194 -15.56 6.15 3.49
CA ASN A 194 -15.45 5.44 2.21
C ASN A 194 -14.23 4.52 2.17
N ILE A 195 -13.04 5.02 2.51
CA ILE A 195 -11.84 4.20 2.61
C ILE A 195 -11.97 3.11 3.68
N THR A 196 -12.60 3.41 4.83
CA THR A 196 -12.87 2.40 5.86
C THR A 196 -13.73 1.27 5.30
N ASN A 197 -14.79 1.59 4.56
CA ASN A 197 -15.61 0.60 3.88
C ASN A 197 -14.79 -0.21 2.86
N ALA A 198 -13.90 0.42 2.09
CA ALA A 198 -13.06 -0.30 1.13
C ALA A 198 -12.08 -1.26 1.81
N ILE A 199 -11.49 -0.87 2.95
CA ILE A 199 -10.67 -1.76 3.78
C ILE A 199 -11.49 -2.96 4.25
N TYR A 200 -12.73 -2.74 4.70
CA TYR A 200 -13.61 -3.83 5.10
C TYR A 200 -14.01 -4.72 3.93
N GLN A 201 -14.31 -4.16 2.75
CA GLN A 201 -14.59 -4.92 1.54
C GLN A 201 -13.42 -5.83 1.15
N PHE A 202 -12.19 -5.29 1.19
CA PHE A 202 -10.98 -6.08 0.99
C PHE A 202 -10.85 -7.20 2.03
N ASN A 203 -11.09 -6.89 3.30
CA ASN A 203 -10.96 -7.86 4.39
C ASN A 203 -12.00 -8.99 4.33
N LEU A 204 -13.22 -8.72 3.84
CA LEU A 204 -14.26 -9.73 3.68
C LEU A 204 -13.84 -10.79 2.64
N VAL A 205 -13.31 -10.35 1.49
CA VAL A 205 -12.80 -11.30 0.48
C VAL A 205 -11.57 -12.04 1.01
N LEU A 206 -10.69 -11.33 1.71
CA LEU A 206 -9.48 -11.91 2.31
C LEU A 206 -9.83 -13.02 3.31
N GLU A 207 -10.84 -12.79 4.15
CA GLU A 207 -11.35 -13.79 5.10
C GLU A 207 -11.87 -15.04 4.38
N ASP A 208 -12.69 -14.86 3.33
CA ASP A 208 -13.22 -15.97 2.55
C ASP A 208 -12.10 -16.76 1.86
N PHE A 209 -11.08 -16.07 1.32
CA PHE A 209 -9.88 -16.69 0.77
C PHE A 209 -9.11 -17.50 1.82
N ILE A 210 -8.79 -16.90 2.97
CA ILE A 210 -8.05 -17.57 4.05
C ILE A 210 -8.81 -18.81 4.52
N ASN A 211 -10.11 -18.69 4.79
CA ASN A 211 -10.93 -19.80 5.26
C ASN A 211 -11.01 -20.94 4.24
N LYS A 212 -11.16 -20.59 2.95
CA LYS A 212 -11.22 -21.60 1.89
C LYS A 212 -9.87 -22.27 1.67
N PHE A 213 -8.78 -21.52 1.68
CA PHE A 213 -7.44 -22.06 1.52
C PHE A 213 -7.05 -22.96 2.72
N GLU A 214 -7.29 -22.50 3.95
CA GLU A 214 -6.99 -23.24 5.19
C GLU A 214 -7.70 -24.61 5.24
N LEU A 215 -8.93 -24.69 4.74
CA LEU A 215 -9.73 -25.92 4.74
C LEU A 215 -9.07 -27.07 3.96
N TYR A 216 -8.30 -26.76 2.92
CA TYR A 216 -7.66 -27.75 2.04
C TYR A 216 -6.14 -27.68 2.06
N LYS A 217 -5.59 -26.86 2.94
CA LYS A 217 -4.15 -26.71 3.12
C LYS A 217 -3.50 -28.05 3.43
N GLU A 218 -2.41 -28.33 2.73
CA GLU A 218 -1.51 -29.43 3.02
C GLU A 218 -0.05 -28.96 2.98
N GLU A 219 0.77 -29.61 3.79
CA GLU A 219 2.22 -29.50 3.72
C GLU A 219 2.75 -30.73 3.00
N ARG A 220 3.76 -30.53 2.15
CA ARG A 220 4.43 -31.59 1.39
C ARG A 220 5.89 -31.63 1.81
N ASP A 221 6.43 -32.84 2.00
CA ASP A 221 7.83 -33.01 2.40
C ASP A 221 8.81 -32.49 1.31
N GLU A 222 8.38 -32.48 0.06
CA GLU A 222 9.18 -32.03 -1.09
C GLU A 222 9.18 -30.49 -1.27
N ASP A 223 8.31 -29.77 -0.58
CA ASP A 223 8.16 -28.31 -0.68
C ASP A 223 7.89 -27.72 0.72
N GLU A 224 8.97 -27.47 1.45
CA GLU A 224 8.93 -26.95 2.80
C GLU A 224 8.52 -25.46 2.86
N GLU A 225 8.61 -24.74 1.73
CA GLU A 225 8.43 -23.28 1.66
C GLU A 225 7.00 -22.88 1.30
N CYS A 226 6.24 -23.76 0.63
CA CYS A 226 4.86 -23.49 0.23
C CYS A 226 3.83 -24.31 1.00
N TYR A 227 2.64 -23.73 1.15
CA TYR A 227 1.42 -24.48 1.37
C TYR A 227 0.81 -24.85 0.02
N HIS A 228 0.32 -26.08 -0.07
CA HIS A 228 -0.43 -26.58 -1.23
C HIS A 228 -1.89 -26.78 -0.82
N THR A 229 -2.79 -26.89 -1.79
CA THR A 229 -4.20 -27.22 -1.53
C THR A 229 -4.55 -28.56 -2.15
N ARG A 230 -5.28 -29.39 -1.40
CA ARG A 230 -5.83 -30.66 -1.86
C ARG A 230 -7.16 -30.95 -1.18
N LEU A 231 -8.17 -31.26 -1.98
CA LEU A 231 -9.50 -31.55 -1.47
C LEU A 231 -9.51 -32.84 -0.63
N LYS A 232 -10.15 -32.81 0.55
CA LYS A 232 -10.31 -33.96 1.45
C LYS A 232 -11.79 -34.08 1.86
N TYR A 233 -12.52 -35.05 1.33
CA TYR A 233 -13.93 -35.31 1.70
C TYR A 233 -14.04 -36.36 2.82
N ARG A 234 -15.03 -36.18 3.71
CA ARG A 234 -15.34 -37.14 4.79
C ARG A 234 -15.71 -38.54 4.28
N THR A 235 -16.17 -38.66 3.05
CA THR A 235 -16.56 -39.92 2.38
C THR A 235 -15.38 -40.65 1.72
N GLY A 236 -14.17 -40.08 1.73
CA GLY A 236 -12.94 -40.70 1.23
C GLY A 236 -12.72 -40.63 -0.28
N VAL A 237 -13.74 -40.31 -1.09
CA VAL A 237 -13.61 -40.17 -2.55
C VAL A 237 -13.72 -38.70 -2.94
N VAL A 238 -12.66 -38.20 -3.59
CA VAL A 238 -12.64 -36.90 -4.27
C VAL A 238 -12.67 -37.18 -5.77
N THR A 239 -13.67 -36.64 -6.47
CA THR A 239 -13.72 -36.75 -7.93
C THR A 239 -12.90 -35.61 -8.57
N PRO A 240 -12.43 -35.77 -9.82
CA PRO A 240 -11.79 -34.68 -10.56
C PRO A 240 -12.66 -33.42 -10.63
N GLU A 241 -13.97 -33.54 -10.84
CA GLU A 241 -14.87 -32.37 -10.91
C GLU A 241 -14.94 -31.61 -9.57
N MET A 242 -14.86 -32.33 -8.44
CA MET A 242 -14.84 -31.69 -7.12
C MET A 242 -13.53 -30.93 -6.86
N GLN A 243 -12.40 -31.44 -7.36
CA GLN A 243 -11.11 -30.77 -7.27
C GLN A 243 -11.07 -29.52 -8.16
N GLU A 244 -11.55 -29.63 -9.39
CA GLU A 244 -11.67 -28.51 -10.34
C GLU A 244 -12.60 -27.40 -9.81
N LEU A 245 -13.76 -27.76 -9.23
CA LEU A 245 -14.64 -26.79 -8.56
C LEU A 245 -13.92 -26.03 -7.42
N HIS A 246 -13.05 -26.72 -6.67
CA HIS A 246 -12.32 -26.08 -5.58
C HIS A 246 -11.27 -25.08 -6.09
N GLU A 247 -10.53 -25.45 -7.13
CA GLU A 247 -9.53 -24.59 -7.76
C GLU A 247 -10.21 -23.34 -8.33
N HIS A 248 -11.34 -23.49 -9.03
CA HIS A 248 -12.11 -22.34 -9.53
C HIS A 248 -12.65 -21.43 -8.42
N ILE A 249 -13.03 -21.97 -7.27
CA ILE A 249 -13.45 -21.12 -6.14
C ILE A 249 -12.27 -20.26 -5.64
N LEU A 250 -11.06 -20.83 -5.56
CA LEU A 250 -9.87 -20.06 -5.15
C LEU A 250 -9.49 -19.00 -6.20
N GLU A 251 -9.56 -19.36 -7.48
CA GLU A 251 -9.37 -18.44 -8.61
C GLU A 251 -10.33 -17.24 -8.52
N GLU A 252 -11.64 -17.49 -8.37
CA GLU A 252 -12.66 -16.44 -8.24
C GLU A 252 -12.42 -15.56 -7.01
N LEU A 253 -12.00 -16.16 -5.88
CA LEU A 253 -11.65 -15.40 -4.67
C LEU A 253 -10.44 -14.48 -4.89
N ILE A 254 -9.42 -14.93 -5.63
CA ILE A 254 -8.26 -14.09 -5.96
C ILE A 254 -8.63 -12.97 -6.92
N ILE A 255 -9.52 -13.23 -7.88
CA ILE A 255 -10.07 -12.20 -8.77
C ILE A 255 -10.84 -11.15 -7.96
N GLU A 256 -11.75 -11.57 -7.08
CA GLU A 256 -12.51 -10.65 -6.22
C GLU A 256 -11.60 -9.90 -5.24
N LEU A 257 -10.55 -10.54 -4.70
CA LEU A 257 -9.60 -9.92 -3.80
C LEU A 257 -8.79 -8.84 -4.54
N THR A 258 -8.43 -9.10 -5.80
CA THR A 258 -7.76 -8.14 -6.69
C THR A 258 -8.67 -6.94 -6.99
N LYS A 259 -9.95 -7.17 -7.29
CA LYS A 259 -10.94 -6.09 -7.47
C LYS A 259 -11.07 -5.24 -6.22
N ALA A 260 -11.18 -5.88 -5.05
CA ALA A 260 -11.27 -5.19 -3.77
C ALA A 260 -10.01 -4.39 -3.43
N GLY A 261 -8.82 -4.90 -3.76
CA GLY A 261 -7.56 -4.18 -3.59
C GLY A 261 -7.50 -2.94 -4.50
N ASN A 262 -7.94 -3.06 -5.75
CA ASN A 262 -8.01 -1.93 -6.67
C ASN A 262 -9.06 -0.88 -6.25
N TYR A 263 -10.19 -1.31 -5.69
CA TYR A 263 -11.19 -0.40 -5.11
C TYR A 263 -10.62 0.35 -3.91
N LEU A 264 -9.89 -0.34 -3.02
CA LEU A 264 -9.16 0.30 -1.92
C LEU A 264 -8.16 1.34 -2.45
N PHE A 265 -7.43 1.05 -3.53
CA PHE A 265 -6.50 2.01 -4.13
C PHE A 265 -7.21 3.26 -4.64
N ASP A 266 -8.35 3.11 -5.31
CA ASP A 266 -9.12 4.24 -5.81
C ASP A 266 -9.63 5.13 -4.65
N GLU A 267 -10.11 4.53 -3.55
CA GLU A 267 -10.52 5.27 -2.36
C GLU A 267 -9.36 5.98 -1.63
N ILE A 268 -8.17 5.36 -1.59
CA ILE A 268 -6.96 6.02 -1.06
C ILE A 268 -6.60 7.24 -1.91
N ARG A 269 -6.67 7.12 -3.23
CA ARG A 269 -6.36 8.22 -4.15
C ARG A 269 -7.29 9.40 -3.97
N GLN A 270 -8.58 9.13 -3.81
CA GLN A 270 -9.60 10.17 -3.61
C GLN A 270 -9.54 10.81 -2.22
N SER A 271 -9.32 10.01 -1.17
CA SER A 271 -9.52 10.46 0.22
C SER A 271 -8.26 10.93 0.94
N ILE A 272 -7.09 10.49 0.47
CA ILE A 272 -5.82 10.65 1.17
C ILE A 272 -4.77 11.15 0.18
N PHE A 273 -4.35 10.35 -0.80
CA PHE A 273 -3.18 10.66 -1.62
C PHE A 273 -3.38 10.27 -3.10
N PRO A 274 -3.67 11.22 -4.00
CA PRO A 274 -3.96 10.93 -5.40
C PRO A 274 -2.87 10.19 -6.15
N LYS A 275 -1.61 10.46 -5.80
CA LYS A 275 -0.46 9.79 -6.41
C LYS A 275 -0.16 8.43 -5.77
N PHE A 276 -1.04 7.92 -4.91
CA PHE A 276 -0.86 6.60 -4.32
C PHE A 276 -0.70 5.54 -5.42
N ARG A 277 0.46 4.88 -5.38
CA ARG A 277 0.91 3.88 -6.37
C ARG A 277 0.83 4.37 -7.83
N PHE A 278 1.09 5.66 -8.09
CA PHE A 278 1.05 6.22 -9.44
C PHE A 278 2.02 5.50 -10.41
N GLU A 279 3.26 5.24 -9.97
CA GLU A 279 4.26 4.53 -10.79
C GLU A 279 4.04 3.00 -10.79
N LYS A 280 3.65 2.43 -9.65
CA LYS A 280 3.43 0.97 -9.51
C LYS A 280 2.14 0.49 -10.17
N GLY A 281 1.17 1.39 -10.35
CA GLY A 281 -0.13 1.10 -10.94
C GLY A 281 -1.07 0.30 -10.03
N ASN A 282 -2.10 -0.24 -10.68
CA ASN A 282 -3.13 -1.08 -10.07
C ASN A 282 -2.68 -2.55 -10.02
N LEU A 283 -3.35 -3.34 -9.19
CA LEU A 283 -3.19 -4.80 -9.16
C LEU A 283 -3.69 -5.41 -10.47
N ILE A 284 -2.92 -6.35 -10.99
CA ILE A 284 -3.19 -7.12 -12.20
C ILE A 284 -3.01 -8.61 -11.91
N LEU A 285 -3.68 -9.45 -12.68
CA LEU A 285 -3.52 -10.91 -12.67
C LEU A 285 -3.16 -11.40 -14.08
N ASN A 286 -2.60 -12.60 -14.17
CA ASN A 286 -2.40 -13.31 -15.42
C ASN A 286 -3.59 -14.24 -15.69
N GLU A 287 -4.30 -14.05 -16.80
CA GLU A 287 -5.49 -14.82 -17.16
C GLU A 287 -5.17 -15.81 -18.30
N GLY A 288 -4.83 -17.06 -17.96
CA GLY A 288 -4.77 -18.17 -18.90
C GLY A 288 -3.39 -18.75 -19.18
N GLN A 289 -3.32 -19.66 -20.17
CA GLN A 289 -2.06 -20.29 -20.59
C GLN A 289 -1.23 -19.33 -21.45
N GLY A 290 -0.51 -18.40 -20.81
CA GLY A 290 0.37 -17.44 -21.50
C GLY A 290 0.62 -16.16 -20.70
N PHE A 291 0.99 -15.08 -21.40
CA PHE A 291 1.22 -13.74 -20.84
C PHE A 291 0.00 -12.85 -21.11
N ALA A 292 -1.10 -13.10 -20.41
CA ALA A 292 -2.37 -12.40 -20.60
C ALA A 292 -2.72 -11.57 -19.35
N TYR A 293 -1.93 -10.52 -19.11
CA TYR A 293 -2.12 -9.66 -17.94
C TYR A 293 -3.36 -8.77 -18.09
N ARG A 294 -4.23 -8.81 -17.07
CA ARG A 294 -5.43 -7.97 -17.01
C ARG A 294 -5.59 -7.28 -15.68
N GLN A 295 -6.15 -6.09 -15.75
CA GLN A 295 -6.64 -5.36 -14.59
C GLN A 295 -8.08 -5.79 -14.26
N PHE A 296 -8.35 -5.99 -12.98
CA PHE A 296 -9.68 -6.32 -12.47
C PHE A 296 -10.19 -5.19 -11.56
N LYS A 297 -11.35 -4.64 -11.89
CA LYS A 297 -12.03 -3.59 -11.13
C LYS A 297 -13.51 -3.91 -10.99
N TYR A 298 -14.13 -3.43 -9.92
CA TYR A 298 -15.59 -3.40 -9.83
C TYR A 298 -16.16 -2.42 -10.85
N LYS A 299 -17.37 -2.70 -11.36
CA LYS A 299 -18.13 -1.67 -12.06
C LYS A 299 -18.66 -0.66 -11.04
N GLU A 300 -19.10 0.49 -11.54
CA GLU A 300 -19.67 1.53 -10.69
C GLU A 300 -20.84 0.99 -9.86
N GLY A 301 -20.79 1.21 -8.54
CA GLY A 301 -21.79 0.71 -7.59
C GLY A 301 -21.68 -0.77 -7.23
N GLU A 302 -20.77 -1.54 -7.84
CA GLU A 302 -20.49 -2.91 -7.45
C GLU A 302 -19.46 -2.98 -6.33
N VAL A 303 -19.69 -3.91 -5.40
CA VAL A 303 -18.72 -4.32 -4.36
C VAL A 303 -18.86 -5.82 -4.12
N TYR A 304 -17.98 -6.39 -3.31
CA TYR A 304 -18.05 -7.80 -2.98
C TYR A 304 -19.38 -8.14 -2.31
N CYS A 305 -20.08 -9.14 -2.86
CA CYS A 305 -21.41 -9.56 -2.41
C CYS A 305 -21.39 -10.82 -1.50
N GLY A 306 -20.20 -11.25 -1.09
CA GLY A 306 -20.00 -12.38 -0.18
C GLY A 306 -19.86 -13.73 -0.88
N PHE A 307 -19.34 -14.71 -0.14
CA PHE A 307 -18.97 -16.03 -0.67
C PHE A 307 -20.14 -16.81 -1.31
N GLY A 308 -21.37 -16.53 -0.89
CA GLY A 308 -22.56 -17.18 -1.44
C GLY A 308 -22.74 -16.95 -2.94
N GLU A 309 -22.40 -15.76 -3.44
CA GLU A 309 -22.50 -15.42 -4.87
C GLU A 309 -21.36 -16.04 -5.68
N ILE A 310 -20.15 -16.15 -5.11
CA ILE A 310 -19.05 -16.89 -5.75
C ILE A 310 -19.48 -18.33 -6.03
N LYS A 311 -20.01 -19.04 -5.02
CA LYS A 311 -20.47 -20.43 -5.21
C LYS A 311 -21.49 -20.58 -6.34
N LYS A 312 -22.42 -19.63 -6.48
CA LYS A 312 -23.42 -19.65 -7.56
C LYS A 312 -22.76 -19.49 -8.93
N ARG A 313 -21.84 -18.53 -9.07
CA ARG A 313 -21.11 -18.29 -10.34
C ARG A 313 -20.26 -19.49 -10.74
N THR A 314 -19.53 -20.08 -9.80
CA THR A 314 -18.66 -21.21 -10.09
C THR A 314 -19.44 -22.47 -10.46
N ASN A 315 -20.55 -22.76 -9.78
CA ASN A 315 -21.41 -23.90 -10.14
C ASN A 315 -21.96 -23.77 -11.56
N ASN A 316 -22.42 -22.57 -11.96
CA ASN A 316 -22.93 -22.34 -13.31
C ASN A 316 -21.86 -22.47 -14.42
N ARG A 317 -20.56 -22.36 -14.08
CA ARG A 317 -19.44 -22.47 -15.03
C ARG A 317 -19.09 -23.93 -15.34
N LEU A 318 -19.34 -24.85 -14.40
CA LEU A 318 -19.15 -26.29 -14.61
C LEU A 318 -20.30 -26.95 -15.38
N ASP A 319 -21.47 -26.30 -15.42
CA ASP A 319 -22.65 -26.76 -16.16
C ASP A 319 -22.63 -26.35 -17.66
N GLN A 320 -21.61 -25.62 -18.14
CA GLN A 320 -21.47 -25.09 -19.51
C GLN A 320 -20.38 -25.80 -20.31
#